data_AF-A0A8S3I329-F1
#
_entry.id   AF-A0A8S3I329-F1
#
_cell.length_a   1.000
_cell.length_b   1.000
_cell.length_c   1.000
_cell.angle_alpha   90.00
_cell.angle_beta   90.00
_cell.angle_gamma   90.00
#
_symmetry.space_group_name_H-M   'P 1'
#
loop_
_entity.id
_entity.type
_entity.pdbx_description
1 polymer ?
#
loop_
_entity_poly.entity_id
_entity_poly.type
_entity_poly.pdbx_seq_one_letter_code
_entity_poly.pdbx_strand_id
1 'polypeptide(L)'
;MVVPLRNQLAFAVLCAVLFQEIFRYLFYRVIKKAEFSLQKVQLQELTAKGMTFDRFAVAYAAGYGFGFISGTFSIVNVLSDTTGPGTIGIFGHSQDFFIATAFLTLTIILLNTFWSIIFFTSLDKGGIHRHLGPALVVITHMLFSCLTLLNRTTKPTYSIPIVNACVILCGMIVYTLFLRGFNIRQRLTRQ
;
A
#
# COMPACT_ATOMS: atom_id res chain seq x y z
N MET A 1 -5.90 11.82 -29.17
CA MET A 1 -6.03 12.09 -27.72
C MET A 1 -7.40 12.72 -27.50
N VAL A 2 -8.39 11.96 -27.02
CA VAL A 2 -9.76 12.45 -26.85
C VAL A 2 -9.86 13.00 -25.41
N VAL A 3 -9.91 14.32 -25.29
CA VAL A 3 -10.05 15.09 -24.03
C VAL A 3 -11.21 14.65 -23.09
N PRO A 4 -12.33 14.02 -23.53
CA PRO A 4 -13.39 13.55 -22.64
C PRO A 4 -13.01 12.34 -21.77
N LEU A 5 -12.01 11.54 -22.16
CA LEU A 5 -11.63 10.31 -21.43
C LEU A 5 -10.84 10.58 -20.14
N ARG A 6 -10.28 11.80 -19.98
CA ARG A 6 -9.43 12.14 -18.84
C ARG A 6 -10.22 12.32 -17.54
N ASN A 7 -11.41 12.92 -17.62
CA ASN A 7 -12.32 13.03 -16.47
C ASN A 7 -12.82 11.64 -16.05
N GLN A 8 -13.09 10.76 -17.03
CA GLN A 8 -13.49 9.37 -16.75
C GLN A 8 -12.36 8.57 -16.09
N LEU A 9 -11.10 8.76 -16.53
CA LEU A 9 -9.96 8.06 -15.94
C LEU A 9 -9.67 8.54 -14.51
N ALA A 10 -9.67 9.85 -14.26
CA ALA A 10 -9.48 10.39 -12.92
C ALA A 10 -10.59 9.91 -11.97
N PHE A 11 -11.85 9.97 -12.41
CA PHE A 11 -12.98 9.44 -11.66
C PHE A 11 -12.85 7.95 -11.38
N ALA A 12 -12.47 7.14 -12.38
CA ALA A 12 -12.28 5.71 -12.22
C ALA A 12 -11.16 5.38 -11.21
N VAL A 13 -10.06 6.13 -11.23
CA VAL A 13 -8.97 5.97 -10.24
C VAL A 13 -9.48 6.30 -8.83
N LEU A 14 -10.23 7.38 -8.65
CA LEU A 14 -10.82 7.73 -7.35
C LEU A 14 -11.77 6.63 -6.86
N CYS A 15 -12.68 6.15 -7.71
CA CYS A 15 -13.59 5.06 -7.37
C CYS A 15 -12.85 3.77 -7.03
N ALA A 16 -11.79 3.43 -7.79
CA ALA A 16 -10.98 2.24 -7.55
C ALA A 16 -10.24 2.31 -6.21
N VAL A 17 -9.64 3.47 -5.87
CA VAL A 17 -8.97 3.65 -4.58
C VAL A 17 -9.96 3.54 -3.42
N LEU A 18 -11.14 4.18 -3.51
CA LEU A 18 -12.17 4.03 -2.47
C LEU A 18 -12.61 2.58 -2.30
N PHE A 19 -12.82 1.88 -3.40
CA PHE A 19 -13.16 0.46 -3.38
C PHE A 19 -12.07 -0.36 -2.70
N GLN A 20 -10.79 -0.15 -3.04
CA GLN A 20 -9.67 -0.83 -2.40
C GLN A 20 -9.64 -0.60 -0.88
N GLU A 21 -9.88 0.63 -0.42
CA GLU A 21 -9.92 0.96 1.02
C GLU A 21 -11.12 0.31 1.74
N ILE A 22 -12.28 0.24 1.08
CA ILE A 22 -13.45 -0.47 1.61
C ILE A 22 -13.13 -1.96 1.76
N PHE A 23 -12.51 -2.59 0.77
CA PHE A 23 -12.12 -4.00 0.86
C PHE A 23 -11.10 -4.25 1.95
N ARG A 24 -10.15 -3.33 2.17
CA ARG A 24 -9.21 -3.40 3.29
C ARG A 24 -9.94 -3.39 4.64
N TYR A 25 -10.96 -2.54 4.79
CA TYR A 25 -11.80 -2.51 5.98
C TYR A 25 -12.61 -3.82 6.18
N LEU A 26 -13.22 -4.34 5.10
CA LEU A 26 -13.94 -5.61 5.15
C LEU A 26 -13.02 -6.77 5.53
N PHE A 27 -11.82 -6.81 4.93
CA PHE A 27 -10.82 -7.83 5.24
C PHE A 27 -10.38 -7.77 6.70
N TYR A 28 -10.14 -6.56 7.24
CA TYR A 28 -9.91 -6.38 8.67
C TYR A 28 -11.03 -7.00 9.53
N ARG A 29 -12.30 -6.73 9.19
CA ARG A 29 -13.44 -7.31 9.95
C ARG A 29 -13.47 -8.84 9.90
N VAL A 30 -13.16 -9.43 8.74
CA VAL A 30 -13.08 -10.89 8.58
C VAL A 30 -11.97 -11.46 9.46
N ILE A 31 -10.78 -10.86 9.44
CA ILE A 31 -9.66 -11.26 10.29
C ILE A 31 -10.01 -11.15 11.77
N LYS A 32 -10.59 -10.03 12.22
CA LYS A 32 -11.01 -9.86 13.62
C LYS A 32 -12.04 -10.91 14.05
N LYS A 33 -12.97 -11.26 13.16
CA LYS A 33 -13.97 -12.30 13.42
C LYS A 33 -13.31 -13.69 13.49
N ALA A 34 -12.33 -13.96 12.63
CA ALA A 34 -11.57 -15.21 12.65
C ALA A 34 -10.73 -15.34 13.93
N GLU A 35 -9.99 -14.28 14.33
CA GLU A 35 -9.24 -14.22 15.59
C GLU A 35 -10.13 -14.55 16.79
N PHE A 36 -11.30 -13.90 16.89
CA PHE A 36 -12.25 -14.14 17.97
C PHE A 36 -12.81 -15.57 17.97
N SER A 37 -13.06 -16.14 16.79
CA SER A 37 -13.57 -17.50 16.66
C SER A 37 -12.52 -18.52 17.10
N LEU A 38 -11.27 -18.32 16.70
CA LEU A 38 -10.14 -19.19 17.08
C LEU A 38 -9.87 -19.13 18.59
N GLN A 39 -9.94 -17.94 19.19
CA GLN A 39 -9.77 -17.78 20.64
C GLN A 39 -10.83 -18.55 21.45
N LYS A 40 -12.08 -18.59 20.98
CA LYS A 40 -13.15 -19.36 21.64
C LYS A 40 -12.89 -20.86 21.61
N VAL A 41 -12.46 -21.38 20.47
CA VAL A 41 -12.14 -22.82 20.31
C VAL A 41 -10.97 -23.20 21.21
N GLN A 42 -9.94 -22.36 21.30
CA GLN A 42 -8.78 -22.60 22.16
C GLN A 42 -9.10 -22.56 23.66
N LEU A 43 -10.03 -21.71 24.10
CA LEU A 43 -10.46 -21.69 25.50
C LEU A 43 -11.29 -22.93 25.88
N GLN A 44 -11.93 -23.57 24.89
CA GLN A 44 -12.74 -24.76 25.09
C GLN A 44 -11.89 -26.03 25.15
N GLU A 45 -10.75 -26.07 24.46
CA GLU A 45 -9.73 -27.11 24.59
C GLU A 45 -8.69 -26.70 25.65
N LEU A 46 -8.89 -27.11 26.90
CA LEU A 46 -8.05 -26.81 28.09
C LEU A 46 -6.57 -27.23 27.97
N THR A 47 -6.04 -27.57 26.80
CA THR A 47 -4.65 -27.97 26.58
C THR A 47 -4.22 -27.64 25.16
N ALA A 48 -3.24 -26.73 25.04
CA ALA A 48 -2.08 -26.80 24.14
C ALA A 48 -1.70 -25.40 23.62
N LYS A 49 -0.62 -24.85 24.21
CA LYS A 49 0.26 -23.83 23.62
C LYS A 49 -0.47 -22.69 22.89
N GLY A 50 -0.94 -21.70 23.66
CA GLY A 50 -1.63 -20.52 23.16
C GLY A 50 -0.93 -19.91 21.93
N MET A 51 -1.56 -20.07 20.77
CA MET A 51 -1.12 -19.43 19.54
C MET A 51 -1.39 -17.93 19.70
N THR A 52 -0.35 -17.16 20.00
CA THR A 52 -0.45 -15.71 20.03
C THR A 52 -0.56 -15.20 18.59
N PHE A 53 -1.75 -14.75 18.20
CA PHE A 53 -1.94 -14.05 16.93
C PHE A 53 -1.15 -12.75 16.94
N ASP A 54 0.00 -12.72 16.25
CA ASP A 54 0.72 -11.47 16.05
C ASP A 54 -0.04 -10.61 15.04
N ARG A 55 -0.82 -9.66 15.56
CA ARG A 55 -1.62 -8.72 14.76
C ARG A 55 -0.77 -7.91 13.79
N PHE A 56 0.50 -7.67 14.13
CA PHE A 56 1.43 -7.00 13.22
C PHE A 56 1.75 -7.90 12.03
N ALA A 57 2.11 -9.17 12.25
CA ALA A 57 2.35 -10.12 11.18
C ALA A 57 1.12 -10.29 10.28
N VAL A 58 -0.09 -10.35 10.85
CA VAL A 58 -1.33 -10.45 10.07
C VAL A 58 -1.57 -9.21 9.22
N ALA A 59 -1.42 -8.00 9.80
CA ALA A 59 -1.59 -6.76 9.06
C ALA A 59 -0.53 -6.58 7.96
N TYR A 60 0.72 -7.00 8.24
CA TYR A 60 1.81 -7.02 7.27
C TYR A 60 1.51 -7.98 6.11
N ALA A 61 1.16 -9.23 6.41
CA ALA A 61 0.86 -10.23 5.39
C ALA A 61 -0.34 -9.83 4.52
N ALA A 62 -1.40 -9.31 5.14
CA ALA A 62 -2.57 -8.78 4.43
C ALA A 62 -2.19 -7.64 3.49
N GLY A 63 -1.42 -6.67 3.97
CA GLY A 63 -0.98 -5.53 3.18
C GLY A 63 -0.04 -5.90 2.04
N TYR A 64 0.88 -6.83 2.29
CA TYR A 64 1.75 -7.38 1.26
C TYR A 64 0.94 -8.07 0.17
N GLY A 65 -0.07 -8.87 0.53
CA GLY A 65 -0.96 -9.52 -0.44
C GLY A 65 -1.72 -8.52 -1.32
N PHE A 66 -2.30 -7.48 -0.72
CA PHE A 66 -2.94 -6.38 -1.47
C PHE A 66 -1.96 -5.68 -2.41
N GLY A 67 -0.78 -5.34 -1.90
CA GLY A 67 0.28 -4.68 -2.67
C GLY A 67 0.76 -5.54 -3.83
N PHE A 68 1.01 -6.83 -3.58
CA PHE A 68 1.49 -7.79 -4.57
C PHE A 68 0.52 -7.92 -5.74
N ILE A 69 -0.77 -8.18 -5.47
CA ILE A 69 -1.79 -8.30 -6.52
C ILE A 69 -1.90 -6.99 -7.31
N SER A 70 -1.96 -5.86 -6.62
CA SER A 70 -2.01 -4.54 -7.26
C SER A 70 -0.79 -4.28 -8.16
N GLY A 71 0.41 -4.63 -7.66
CA GLY A 71 1.67 -4.50 -8.40
C GLY A 71 1.76 -5.42 -9.61
N THR A 72 1.28 -6.66 -9.49
CA THR A 72 1.18 -7.57 -10.64
C THR A 72 0.27 -6.99 -11.72
N PHE A 73 -0.93 -6.51 -11.36
CA PHE A 73 -1.82 -5.86 -12.32
C PHE A 73 -1.22 -4.60 -12.95
N SER A 74 -0.38 -3.85 -12.24
CA SER A 74 0.26 -2.65 -12.78
C SER A 74 1.36 -2.94 -13.79
N ILE A 75 2.05 -4.08 -13.70
CA ILE A 75 3.21 -4.39 -14.55
C ILE A 75 2.97 -5.46 -15.61
N VAL A 76 1.91 -6.29 -15.52
CA VAL A 76 1.66 -7.41 -16.45
C VAL A 76 1.72 -6.99 -17.93
N ASN A 77 1.05 -5.89 -18.29
CA ASN A 77 1.05 -5.43 -19.68
C ASN A 77 2.43 -4.92 -20.11
N VAL A 78 3.12 -4.18 -19.23
CA VAL A 78 4.48 -3.69 -19.50
C VAL A 78 5.46 -4.86 -19.65
N LEU A 79 5.32 -5.89 -18.81
CA LEU A 79 6.16 -7.08 -18.85
C LEU A 79 5.93 -7.87 -20.15
N SER A 80 4.69 -7.97 -20.61
CA SER A 80 4.39 -8.57 -21.92
C SER A 80 5.16 -7.85 -23.04
N ASP A 81 5.16 -6.52 -23.02
CA ASP A 81 5.86 -5.71 -24.03
C ASP A 81 7.40 -5.84 -23.96
N THR A 82 7.97 -6.18 -22.79
CA THR A 82 9.43 -6.42 -22.65
C THR A 82 9.92 -7.73 -23.26
N THR A 83 9.03 -8.70 -23.48
CA THR A 83 9.45 -10.02 -23.97
C THR A 83 9.79 -10.02 -25.47
N GLY A 84 9.40 -8.96 -26.19
CA GLY A 84 9.80 -8.75 -27.58
C GLY A 84 11.25 -8.29 -27.72
N PRO A 85 11.87 -8.45 -28.91
CA PRO A 85 13.26 -8.04 -29.16
C PRO A 85 13.47 -6.51 -29.19
N GLY A 86 12.40 -5.71 -29.13
CA GLY A 86 12.46 -4.26 -29.18
C GLY A 86 12.52 -3.62 -27.79
N THR A 87 13.45 -2.70 -27.59
CA THR A 87 13.45 -1.82 -26.41
C THR A 87 12.65 -0.55 -26.68
N ILE A 88 12.07 0.01 -25.64
CA ILE A 88 11.37 1.30 -25.71
C ILE A 88 12.40 2.40 -25.93
N GLY A 89 12.15 3.30 -26.88
CA GLY A 89 13.06 4.40 -27.19
C GLY A 89 13.07 4.86 -28.65
N ILE A 90 12.48 4.07 -29.56
CA ILE A 90 12.44 4.38 -31.00
C ILE A 90 11.70 5.70 -31.30
N PHE A 91 10.71 6.07 -30.46
CA PHE A 91 9.95 7.31 -30.57
C PHE A 91 10.38 8.41 -29.58
N GLY A 92 11.60 8.35 -29.03
CA GLY A 92 12.14 9.39 -28.13
C GLY A 92 11.76 9.27 -26.65
N HIS A 93 11.31 8.10 -26.20
CA HIS A 93 11.13 7.80 -24.77
C HIS A 93 12.47 7.40 -24.13
N SER A 94 12.70 7.71 -22.83
CA SER A 94 13.92 7.24 -22.14
C SER A 94 13.94 5.70 -22.05
N GLN A 95 15.13 5.12 -22.25
CA GLN A 95 15.40 3.69 -22.09
C GLN A 95 15.16 3.19 -20.65
N ASP A 96 15.10 4.11 -19.68
CA ASP A 96 14.88 3.80 -18.25
C ASP A 96 13.45 3.40 -17.89
N PHE A 97 12.51 3.41 -18.84
CA PHE A 97 11.08 3.17 -18.57
C PHE A 97 10.83 1.86 -17.82
N PHE A 98 11.52 0.77 -18.19
CA PHE A 98 11.32 -0.53 -17.55
C PHE A 98 11.79 -0.53 -16.10
N ILE A 99 12.98 0.02 -15.85
CA ILE A 99 13.55 0.14 -14.50
C ILE A 99 12.64 1.06 -13.65
N ALA A 100 12.23 2.20 -14.20
CA ALA A 100 11.35 3.14 -13.53
C ALA A 100 10.00 2.49 -13.15
N THR A 101 9.41 1.71 -14.05
CA THR A 101 8.14 1.00 -13.81
C THR A 101 8.31 -0.09 -12.77
N ALA A 102 9.42 -0.84 -12.80
CA ALA A 102 9.72 -1.86 -11.79
C ALA A 102 9.87 -1.25 -10.39
N PHE A 103 10.63 -0.14 -10.27
CA PHE A 103 10.77 0.59 -9.01
C PHE A 103 9.44 1.14 -8.50
N LEU A 104 8.65 1.78 -9.36
CA LEU A 104 7.35 2.30 -8.98
C LEU A 104 6.40 1.19 -8.50
N THR A 105 6.44 0.03 -9.16
CA THR A 105 5.67 -1.16 -8.77
C THR A 105 6.08 -1.66 -7.39
N LEU A 106 7.39 -1.76 -7.12
CA LEU A 106 7.90 -2.11 -5.79
C LEU A 106 7.44 -1.11 -4.73
N THR A 107 7.49 0.19 -5.03
CA THR A 107 7.01 1.22 -4.11
C THR A 107 5.51 1.09 -3.82
N ILE A 108 4.68 0.76 -4.82
CA ILE A 108 3.24 0.50 -4.63
C ILE A 108 3.01 -0.70 -3.71
N ILE A 109 3.78 -1.78 -3.87
CA ILE A 109 3.69 -2.97 -3.01
C ILE A 109 4.01 -2.60 -1.55
N LEU A 110 5.13 -1.90 -1.34
CA LEU A 110 5.55 -1.47 0.00
C LEU A 110 4.54 -0.50 0.62
N LEU A 111 4.02 0.43 -0.16
CA LEU A 111 3.09 1.44 0.32
C LEU A 111 1.75 0.80 0.76
N ASN A 112 1.22 -0.17 -0.01
CA ASN A 112 0.06 -0.97 0.41
C ASN A 112 0.30 -1.79 1.67
N THR A 113 1.54 -2.26 1.86
CA THR A 113 1.95 -2.97 3.08
C THR A 113 1.87 -2.03 4.29
N PHE A 114 2.52 -0.86 4.23
CA PHE A 114 2.50 0.11 5.33
C PHE A 114 1.12 0.70 5.59
N TRP A 115 0.35 1.00 4.54
CA TRP A 115 -1.04 1.43 4.67
C TRP A 115 -1.88 0.42 5.45
N SER A 116 -1.75 -0.87 5.17
CA SER A 116 -2.51 -1.90 5.87
C SER A 116 -2.07 -2.06 7.33
N ILE A 117 -0.77 -1.99 7.60
CA ILE A 117 -0.25 -1.98 8.98
C ILE A 117 -0.82 -0.82 9.78
N ILE A 118 -0.78 0.40 9.22
CA ILE A 118 -1.32 1.60 9.85
C ILE A 118 -2.81 1.45 10.06
N PHE A 119 -3.55 1.06 9.03
CA PHE A 119 -4.99 0.91 9.06
C PHE A 119 -5.44 -0.04 10.18
N PHE A 120 -4.82 -1.23 10.27
CA PHE A 120 -5.19 -2.25 11.24
C PHE A 120 -4.77 -1.84 12.65
N THR A 121 -3.55 -1.32 12.81
CA THR A 121 -3.04 -0.86 14.11
C THR A 121 -3.85 0.33 14.66
N SER A 122 -4.25 1.26 13.79
CA SER A 122 -5.07 2.41 14.16
C SER A 122 -6.48 2.02 14.57
N LEU A 123 -7.10 1.06 13.87
CA LEU A 123 -8.42 0.54 14.26
C LEU A 123 -8.38 -0.19 15.60
N ASP A 124 -7.31 -0.93 15.88
CA ASP A 124 -7.14 -1.68 17.12
C ASP A 124 -6.85 -0.81 18.35
N LYS A 125 -6.12 0.31 18.19
CA LYS A 125 -5.77 1.22 19.29
C LYS A 125 -6.95 2.00 19.87
N GLY A 126 -8.04 2.15 19.13
CA GLY A 126 -9.21 2.91 19.57
C GLY A 126 -8.98 4.43 19.69
N GLY A 127 -9.98 5.14 20.27
CA GLY A 127 -9.93 6.59 20.48
C GLY A 127 -9.90 7.41 19.19
N ILE A 128 -9.21 8.57 19.21
CA ILE A 128 -9.08 9.48 18.07
C ILE A 128 -8.36 8.82 16.88
N HIS A 129 -7.40 7.93 17.16
CA HIS A 129 -6.60 7.24 16.15
C HIS A 129 -7.41 6.26 15.30
N ARG A 130 -8.55 5.77 15.81
CA ARG A 130 -9.46 4.85 15.10
C ARG A 130 -10.00 5.44 13.81
N HIS A 131 -10.23 6.75 13.78
CA HIS A 131 -10.73 7.45 12.59
C HIS A 131 -9.61 8.16 11.84
N LEU A 132 -8.65 8.75 12.57
CA LEU A 132 -7.57 9.52 11.97
C LEU A 132 -6.61 8.65 11.14
N GLY A 133 -6.27 7.45 11.61
CA GLY A 133 -5.34 6.56 10.91
C GLY A 133 -5.87 6.08 9.56
N PRO A 134 -7.08 5.46 9.51
CA PRO A 134 -7.73 5.11 8.25
C PRO A 134 -7.92 6.31 7.31
N ALA A 135 -8.32 7.48 7.85
CA ALA A 135 -8.45 8.68 7.03
C ALA A 135 -7.11 9.10 6.40
N LEU A 136 -6.01 9.08 7.17
CA LEU A 136 -4.67 9.36 6.66
C LEU A 136 -4.27 8.38 5.54
N VAL A 137 -4.57 7.09 5.71
CA VAL A 137 -4.31 6.06 4.68
C VAL A 137 -5.08 6.38 3.40
N VAL A 138 -6.38 6.65 3.48
CA VAL A 138 -7.20 7.00 2.30
C VAL A 138 -6.67 8.26 1.62
N ILE A 139 -6.35 9.31 2.38
CA ILE A 139 -5.85 10.58 1.84
C ILE A 139 -4.49 10.37 1.14
N THR A 140 -3.56 9.66 1.79
CA THR A 140 -2.23 9.40 1.20
C THR A 140 -2.31 8.48 -0.01
N HIS A 141 -3.23 7.53 -0.05
CA HIS A 141 -3.48 6.69 -1.23
C HIS A 141 -4.06 7.51 -2.38
N MET A 142 -5.06 8.35 -2.13
CA MET A 142 -5.58 9.28 -3.13
C MET A 142 -4.52 10.23 -3.66
N LEU A 143 -3.70 10.81 -2.76
CA LEU A 143 -2.62 11.71 -3.14
C LEU A 143 -1.61 10.99 -4.03
N PHE A 144 -1.18 9.79 -3.65
CA PHE A 144 -0.27 8.97 -4.45
C PHE A 144 -0.83 8.70 -5.85
N SER A 145 -2.08 8.21 -5.94
CA SER A 145 -2.73 7.90 -7.22
C SER A 145 -2.90 9.13 -8.12
N CYS A 146 -3.28 10.27 -7.54
CA CYS A 146 -3.39 11.54 -8.26
C CYS A 146 -2.02 12.04 -8.77
N LEU A 147 -0.97 11.96 -7.95
CA LEU A 147 0.38 12.35 -8.35
C LEU A 147 0.93 11.47 -9.49
N THR A 148 0.65 10.16 -9.45
CA THR A 148 1.00 9.24 -10.55
C THR A 148 0.22 9.59 -11.83
N LEU A 149 -1.07 9.96 -11.72
CA LEU A 149 -1.90 10.35 -12.86
C LEU A 149 -1.45 11.69 -13.49
N LEU A 150 -1.08 12.68 -12.67
CA LEU A 150 -0.58 13.98 -13.14
C LEU A 150 0.71 13.83 -13.94
N ASN A 151 1.57 12.87 -13.58
CA ASN A 151 2.80 12.63 -14.32
C ASN A 151 2.59 12.17 -15.78
N ARG A 152 1.42 11.62 -16.13
CA ARG A 152 1.08 11.33 -17.53
C ARG A 152 0.80 12.57 -18.38
N THR A 153 0.57 13.72 -17.76
CA THR A 153 0.05 14.92 -18.46
C THR A 153 1.10 15.97 -18.78
N THR A 154 2.17 16.06 -17.99
CA THR A 154 3.36 16.86 -18.28
C THR A 154 4.40 15.97 -18.97
N LYS A 155 5.29 16.54 -19.81
CA LYS A 155 6.37 15.81 -20.51
C LYS A 155 6.91 14.68 -19.63
N PRO A 156 6.87 13.40 -20.05
CA PRO A 156 7.03 12.25 -19.17
C PRO A 156 8.46 12.16 -18.64
N THR A 157 8.71 12.80 -17.50
CA THR A 157 9.91 12.59 -16.70
C THR A 157 9.61 11.52 -15.66
N TYR A 158 10.28 10.38 -15.79
CA TYR A 158 10.05 9.23 -14.91
C TYR A 158 10.50 9.47 -13.46
N SER A 159 11.35 10.47 -13.23
CA SER A 159 11.90 10.79 -11.92
C SER A 159 10.86 11.38 -10.94
N ILE A 160 9.93 12.20 -11.42
CA ILE A 160 8.92 12.88 -10.57
C ILE A 160 8.02 11.88 -9.81
N PRO A 161 7.37 10.89 -10.47
CA PRO A 161 6.47 9.97 -9.77
C PRO A 161 7.24 9.07 -8.80
N ILE A 162 8.46 8.67 -9.13
CA ILE A 162 9.31 7.85 -8.26
C ILE A 162 9.69 8.63 -7.00
N VAL A 163 10.15 9.88 -7.14
CA VAL A 163 10.51 10.71 -5.98
C VAL A 163 9.30 10.93 -5.08
N ASN A 164 8.15 11.29 -5.65
CA ASN A 164 6.91 11.47 -4.88
C ASN A 164 6.49 10.18 -4.18
N ALA A 165 6.58 9.03 -4.86
CA ALA A 165 6.29 7.71 -4.30
C ALA A 165 7.19 7.40 -3.09
N CYS A 166 8.49 7.64 -3.23
CA CYS A 166 9.47 7.42 -2.17
C CYS A 166 9.24 8.34 -0.97
N VAL A 167 8.92 9.62 -1.19
CA VAL A 167 8.63 10.57 -0.10
C VAL A 167 7.41 10.12 0.70
N ILE A 168 6.32 9.73 0.02
CA ILE A 168 5.12 9.21 0.69
C ILE A 168 5.45 7.93 1.44
N LEU A 169 6.18 6.99 0.83
CA LEU A 169 6.61 5.75 1.47
C LEU A 169 7.41 6.01 2.75
N CYS A 170 8.43 6.87 2.69
CA CYS A 170 9.23 7.25 3.85
C CYS A 170 8.35 7.86 4.96
N GLY A 171 7.41 8.73 4.59
CA GLY A 171 6.43 9.29 5.53
C GLY A 171 5.59 8.23 6.23
N MET A 172 5.08 7.24 5.49
CA MET A 172 4.27 6.15 6.06
C MET A 172 5.10 5.20 6.93
N ILE A 173 6.35 4.94 6.57
CA ILE A 173 7.29 4.16 7.41
C ILE A 173 7.50 4.88 8.75
N VAL A 174 7.85 6.16 8.70
CA VAL A 174 8.08 6.99 9.89
C VAL A 174 6.82 7.03 10.76
N TYR A 175 5.64 7.25 10.17
CA TYR A 175 4.37 7.22 10.90
C TYR A 175 4.11 5.87 11.55
N THR A 176 4.41 4.76 10.87
CA THR A 176 4.26 3.40 11.43
C THR A 176 5.16 3.21 12.66
N LEU A 177 6.41 3.69 12.61
CA LEU A 177 7.34 3.64 13.74
C LEU A 177 6.81 4.44 14.93
N PHE A 178 6.33 5.66 14.70
CA PHE A 178 5.69 6.48 15.73
C PHE A 178 4.43 5.82 16.30
N LEU A 179 3.57 5.28 15.44
CA LEU A 179 2.35 4.60 15.84
C LEU A 179 2.67 3.38 16.71
N ARG A 180 3.77 2.65 16.46
CA ARG A 180 4.16 1.52 17.32
C ARG A 180 4.92 1.92 18.58
N GLY A 181 5.12 3.22 18.83
CA GLY A 181 5.83 3.71 20.02
C GLY A 181 7.34 3.50 19.94
N PHE A 182 7.91 3.39 18.74
CA PHE A 182 9.34 3.25 18.54
C PHE A 182 10.05 4.59 18.86
N ASN A 183 10.35 4.81 20.14
CA ASN A 183 11.19 5.91 20.58
C ASN A 183 12.66 5.53 20.36
N ILE A 184 13.35 6.23 19.44
CA ILE A 184 14.79 6.06 19.15
C ILE A 184 15.64 6.11 20.45
N ARG A 185 15.15 6.84 21.46
CA ARG A 185 15.74 6.98 22.80
C ARG A 185 15.84 5.67 23.61
N GLN A 186 14.99 4.67 23.36
CA GLN A 186 15.02 3.39 24.09
C GLN A 186 16.09 2.41 23.57
N ARG A 187 16.66 2.64 22.38
CA ARG A 187 17.79 1.83 21.87
C ARG A 187 19.14 2.31 22.39
N LEU A 188 19.30 3.61 22.62
CA LEU A 188 20.53 4.20 23.16
C LEU A 188 20.73 3.96 24.66
N THR A 189 19.69 3.53 25.37
CA THR A 189 19.72 3.18 26.80
C THR A 189 19.82 1.66 27.05
N ARG A 190 19.83 0.85 25.98
CA ARG A 190 19.99 -0.62 26.01
C ARG A 190 21.34 -1.09 25.47
N GLN A 191 22.23 -0.18 25.13
CA GLN A 191 23.66 -0.44 24.93
C GLN A 191 24.42 0.11 26.12
#